data_AF-A0A255GPH3-F1
#
_entry.id   AF-A0A255GPH3-F1
#
_cell.length_a   1.000
_cell.length_b   1.000
_cell.length_c   1.000
_cell.angle_alpha   90.00
_cell.angle_beta   90.00
_cell.angle_gamma   90.00
#
_symmetry.space_group_name_H-M   'P 1'
#
loop_
_entity.id
_entity.type
_entity.pdbx_description
1 polymer ?
#
loop_
_entity_poly.entity_id
_entity_poly.type
_entity_poly.pdbx_seq_one_letter_code
_entity_poly.pdbx_strand_id
1 'polypeptide(L)'
;MTPDKWGPRTPLMLALGALWIAVGAGVIAGLAPEPDSAPHTLLPELLRGTIWITTGLVALVAAPSQSRRALILLIVMPAVRVGSYVWAWLVWLLPAGGTGDPAGLYRSLFALAMIGFVAATALVPTAPPILVRRRRP
;
A
#
# COMPACT_ATOMS: atom_id res chain seq x y z
N MET A 1 19.04 2.22 20.96
CA MET A 1 19.26 3.03 19.73
C MET A 1 18.20 4.11 19.73
N THR A 2 18.56 5.39 19.75
CA THR A 2 17.57 6.47 19.91
C THR A 2 16.80 6.72 18.59
N PRO A 3 15.47 6.91 18.62
CA PRO A 3 14.61 7.07 17.44
C PRO A 3 14.93 8.29 16.55
N ASP A 4 15.65 9.26 17.10
CA ASP A 4 16.05 10.53 16.49
C ASP A 4 16.99 10.39 15.29
N LYS A 5 17.71 9.28 15.14
CA LYS A 5 18.72 9.12 14.07
C LYS A 5 18.16 8.89 12.66
N TRP A 6 16.90 8.47 12.53
CA TRP A 6 16.40 7.86 11.29
C TRP A 6 15.56 8.82 10.44
N GLY A 7 15.41 10.09 10.84
CA GLY A 7 14.61 11.08 10.12
C GLY A 7 13.09 10.87 10.24
N PRO A 8 12.29 11.91 9.96
CA PRO A 8 10.85 11.89 10.24
C PRO A 8 10.05 10.94 9.33
N ARG A 9 10.58 10.56 8.16
CA ARG A 9 9.90 9.64 7.24
C ARG A 9 9.97 8.17 7.69
N THR A 10 11.03 7.78 8.40
CA THR A 10 11.23 6.38 8.84
C THR A 10 10.04 5.82 9.62
N PRO A 11 9.55 6.45 10.70
CA PRO A 11 8.42 5.88 11.46
C PRO A 11 7.17 5.71 10.60
N LEU A 12 6.94 6.58 9.62
CA LEU A 12 5.82 6.45 8.68
C LEU A 12 6.00 5.26 7.74
N MET A 13 7.21 5.05 7.20
CA MET A 13 7.52 3.88 6.38
C MET A 13 7.39 2.58 7.16
N LEU A 14 7.81 2.57 8.43
CA LEU A 14 7.64 1.43 9.32
C LEU A 14 6.16 1.13 9.60
N ALA A 15 5.38 2.16 9.91
CA ALA A 15 3.95 2.03 10.14
C ALA A 15 3.21 1.53 8.88
N LEU A 16 3.48 2.09 7.71
CA LEU A 16 2.93 1.63 6.43
C LEU A 16 3.34 0.18 6.13
N GLY A 17 4.60 -0.17 6.35
CA GLY A 17 5.10 -1.52 6.15
C GLY A 17 4.38 -2.54 7.03
N ALA A 18 4.24 -2.25 8.33
CA ALA A 18 3.50 -3.09 9.27
C ALA A 18 2.02 -3.20 8.90
N LEU A 19 1.39 -2.08 8.51
CA LEU A 19 0.00 -2.04 8.08
C LEU A 19 -0.23 -2.92 6.83
N TRP A 20 0.65 -2.86 5.82
CA TRP A 20 0.49 -3.68 4.61
C TRP A 20 0.69 -5.16 4.88
N ILE A 21 1.62 -5.51 5.77
CA ILE A 21 1.77 -6.90 6.22
C ILE A 21 0.49 -7.38 6.92
N ALA A 22 -0.08 -6.56 7.81
CA ALA A 22 -1.33 -6.90 8.50
C ALA A 22 -2.51 -7.05 7.51
N VAL A 23 -2.63 -6.16 6.52
CA VAL A 23 -3.64 -6.27 5.45
C VAL A 23 -3.43 -7.57 4.66
N GLY A 24 -2.21 -7.89 4.27
CA GLY A 24 -1.91 -9.11 3.53
C GLY A 24 -2.19 -10.38 4.32
N ALA A 25 -1.88 -10.40 5.62
CA ALA A 25 -2.23 -11.50 6.52
C ALA A 25 -3.76 -11.65 6.65
N GLY A 26 -4.49 -10.52 6.76
CA GLY A 26 -5.95 -10.52 6.79
C GLY A 26 -6.57 -11.06 5.49
N VAL A 27 -5.98 -10.78 4.33
CA VAL A 27 -6.40 -11.35 3.04
C VAL A 27 -6.19 -12.86 3.01
N ILE A 28 -5.04 -13.37 3.48
CA ILE A 28 -4.77 -14.83 3.54
C ILE A 28 -5.72 -15.53 4.52
N ALA A 29 -6.06 -14.86 5.62
CA ALA A 29 -6.96 -15.41 6.63
C ALA A 29 -8.45 -15.28 6.26
N GLY A 30 -8.80 -14.76 5.07
CA GLY A 30 -10.19 -14.56 4.66
C GLY A 30 -10.94 -13.51 5.48
N LEU A 31 -10.24 -12.64 6.20
CA LEU A 31 -10.83 -11.62 7.09
C LEU A 31 -11.32 -10.37 6.33
N ALA A 32 -10.99 -10.27 5.05
CA ALA A 32 -11.39 -9.16 4.19
C ALA A 32 -12.29 -9.70 3.07
N PRO A 33 -13.61 -9.84 3.31
CA PRO A 33 -14.54 -10.25 2.27
C PRO A 33 -14.54 -9.19 1.15
N GLU A 34 -14.25 -9.66 -0.06
CA GLU A 34 -14.18 -8.83 -1.27
C GLU A 34 -15.23 -9.30 -2.28
N PRO A 35 -15.81 -8.39 -3.07
CA PRO A 35 -16.79 -8.76 -4.07
C PRO A 35 -16.13 -9.59 -5.18
N ASP A 36 -16.70 -10.76 -5.48
CA ASP A 36 -16.20 -11.67 -6.53
C ASP A 36 -16.09 -11.02 -7.92
N SER A 37 -16.78 -9.91 -8.12
CA SER A 37 -16.85 -9.18 -9.38
C SER A 37 -15.73 -8.19 -9.63
N ALA A 38 -14.88 -7.93 -8.64
CA ALA A 38 -13.76 -7.02 -8.80
C ALA A 38 -12.57 -7.78 -9.44
N PRO A 39 -12.07 -7.41 -10.63
CA PRO A 39 -11.00 -8.14 -11.34
C PRO A 39 -9.79 -8.59 -10.52
N HIS A 40 -9.39 -7.86 -9.48
CA HIS A 40 -8.29 -8.26 -8.61
C HIS A 40 -8.57 -9.54 -7.80
N THR A 41 -9.83 -9.94 -7.59
CA THR A 41 -10.22 -11.21 -6.94
C THR A 41 -9.98 -12.43 -7.82
N LEU A 42 -9.71 -12.25 -9.12
CA LEU A 42 -9.25 -13.33 -10.00
C LEU A 42 -7.89 -13.91 -9.56
N LEU A 43 -7.12 -13.13 -8.79
CA LEU A 43 -5.91 -13.63 -8.14
C LEU A 43 -6.27 -14.40 -6.87
N PRO A 44 -5.74 -15.62 -6.66
CA PRO A 44 -5.95 -16.36 -5.42
C PRO A 44 -5.57 -15.54 -4.18
N GLU A 45 -6.29 -15.70 -3.08
CA GLU A 45 -6.06 -15.00 -1.81
C GLU A 45 -4.60 -15.05 -1.37
N LEU A 46 -3.97 -16.22 -1.47
CA LEU A 46 -2.56 -16.39 -1.13
C LEU A 46 -1.64 -15.46 -1.93
N LEU A 47 -1.87 -15.33 -3.24
CA LEU A 47 -1.08 -14.47 -4.10
C LEU A 47 -1.31 -12.99 -3.76
N ARG A 48 -2.57 -12.58 -3.60
CA ARG A 48 -2.93 -11.20 -3.23
C ARG A 48 -2.31 -10.80 -1.90
N GLY A 49 -2.46 -11.66 -0.88
CA GLY A 49 -1.87 -11.43 0.43
C GLY A 49 -0.34 -11.40 0.40
N THR A 50 0.30 -12.25 -0.41
CA THR A 50 1.75 -12.22 -0.57
C THR A 50 2.24 -10.91 -1.21
N ILE A 51 1.50 -10.34 -2.16
CA ILE A 51 1.87 -9.03 -2.73
C ILE A 51 1.79 -7.92 -1.66
N TRP A 52 0.77 -7.93 -0.81
CA TRP A 52 0.67 -7.00 0.33
C TRP A 52 1.82 -7.17 1.33
N ILE A 53 2.12 -8.42 1.71
CA ILE A 53 3.21 -8.71 2.66
C ILE A 53 4.57 -8.30 2.08
N THR A 54 4.86 -8.67 0.84
CA THR A 54 6.15 -8.35 0.19
C THR A 54 6.35 -6.84 0.04
N THR A 55 5.32 -6.09 -0.37
CA THR A 55 5.42 -4.62 -0.44
C THR A 55 5.62 -4.00 0.94
N GLY A 56 4.94 -4.51 1.98
CA GLY A 56 5.16 -4.09 3.36
C GLY A 56 6.58 -4.37 3.86
N LEU A 57 7.12 -5.56 3.60
CA LEU A 57 8.51 -5.93 3.93
C LEU A 57 9.53 -5.02 3.24
N VAL A 58 9.31 -4.67 1.97
CA VAL A 58 10.17 -3.73 1.24
C VAL A 58 10.18 -2.36 1.92
N ALA A 59 9.04 -1.87 2.40
CA ALA A 59 9.01 -0.60 3.15
C ALA A 59 9.74 -0.68 4.49
N LEU A 60 9.63 -1.79 5.22
CA LEU A 60 10.37 -2.00 6.46
C LEU A 60 11.89 -1.99 6.22
N VAL A 61 12.35 -2.73 5.22
CA VAL A 61 13.78 -2.83 4.85
C VAL A 61 14.31 -1.50 4.32
N ALA A 62 13.51 -0.76 3.55
CA ALA A 62 13.91 0.51 2.96
C ALA A 62 13.76 1.71 3.91
N ALA A 63 13.05 1.58 5.03
CA ALA A 63 12.81 2.67 5.98
C ALA A 63 14.10 3.41 6.42
N PRO A 64 15.22 2.75 6.78
CA PRO A 64 16.45 3.44 7.17
C PRO A 64 17.01 4.34 6.06
N SER A 65 16.86 3.93 4.79
CA SER A 65 17.30 4.70 3.63
C SER A 65 16.31 5.81 3.23
N GLN A 66 15.11 5.82 3.81
CA GLN A 66 14.03 6.75 3.50
C GLN A 66 13.71 6.81 1.99
N SER A 67 13.91 5.70 1.27
CA SER A 67 13.85 5.65 -0.19
C SER A 67 12.44 5.94 -0.74
N ARG A 68 12.33 6.97 -1.58
CA ARG A 68 11.08 7.27 -2.30
C ARG A 68 10.66 6.14 -3.26
N ARG A 69 11.63 5.40 -3.80
CA ARG A 69 11.33 4.28 -4.72
C ARG A 69 10.60 3.15 -3.99
N ALA A 70 10.93 2.90 -2.73
CA ALA A 70 10.23 1.90 -1.92
C ALA A 70 8.77 2.29 -1.66
N LEU A 71 8.47 3.59 -1.55
CA LEU A 71 7.09 4.07 -1.41
C LEU A 71 6.24 3.82 -2.66
N ILE A 72 6.84 3.83 -3.86
CA ILE A 72 6.11 3.50 -5.10
C ILE A 72 5.57 2.07 -5.05
N LEU A 73 6.34 1.13 -4.49
CA LEU A 73 5.92 -0.27 -4.38
C LEU A 73 4.72 -0.44 -3.43
N LEU A 74 4.58 0.41 -2.42
CA LEU A 74 3.42 0.41 -1.53
C LEU A 74 2.11 0.83 -2.21
N ILE A 75 2.18 1.45 -3.39
CA ILE A 75 1.00 1.91 -4.15
C ILE A 75 0.42 0.81 -5.03
N VAL A 76 1.20 -0.23 -5.37
CA VAL A 76 0.84 -1.24 -6.38
C VAL A 76 -0.53 -1.89 -6.09
N MET A 77 -0.71 -2.51 -4.93
CA MET A 77 -1.99 -3.16 -4.59
C MET A 77 -3.14 -2.18 -4.37
N PRO A 78 -2.97 -1.04 -3.67
CA PRO A 78 -3.98 0.01 -3.63
C PRO A 78 -4.44 0.45 -5.03
N ALA A 79 -3.52 0.68 -5.97
CA ALA A 79 -3.85 1.11 -7.33
C ALA A 79 -4.61 0.03 -8.11
N VAL A 80 -4.20 -1.24 -7.99
CA VAL A 80 -4.93 -2.38 -8.55
C VAL A 80 -6.35 -2.43 -7.98
N ARG A 81 -6.52 -2.24 -6.66
CA ARG A 81 -7.83 -2.17 -6.02
C ARG A 81 -8.67 -1.01 -6.51
N VAL A 82 -8.11 0.20 -6.67
CA VAL A 82 -8.84 1.35 -7.24
C VAL A 82 -9.42 0.99 -8.61
N GLY A 83 -8.57 0.54 -9.54
CA GLY A 83 -9.01 0.18 -10.89
C GLY A 83 -10.04 -0.95 -10.87
N SER A 84 -9.81 -1.95 -10.04
CA SER A 84 -10.70 -3.10 -9.92
C SER A 84 -12.07 -2.77 -9.33
N TYR A 85 -12.15 -1.88 -8.34
CA TYR A 85 -13.41 -1.46 -7.74
C TYR A 85 -14.17 -0.47 -8.61
N VAL A 86 -13.46 0.43 -9.32
CA VAL A 86 -14.07 1.27 -10.36
C VAL A 86 -14.67 0.40 -11.46
N TRP A 87 -13.94 -0.62 -11.92
CA TRP A 87 -14.46 -1.57 -12.92
C TRP A 87 -15.73 -2.27 -12.44
N ALA A 88 -15.73 -2.83 -11.23
CA ALA A 88 -16.90 -3.50 -10.67
C ALA A 88 -18.12 -2.56 -10.57
N TRP A 89 -17.89 -1.30 -10.22
CA TRP A 89 -18.94 -0.27 -10.19
C TRP A 89 -19.46 0.08 -11.59
N LEU A 90 -18.58 0.22 -12.58
CA LEU A 90 -18.98 0.46 -13.97
C LEU A 90 -19.79 -0.70 -14.54
N VAL A 91 -19.41 -1.94 -14.26
CA VAL A 91 -20.18 -3.14 -14.67
C VAL A 91 -21.58 -3.08 -14.06
N TRP A 92 -21.72 -2.70 -12.79
CA TRP A 92 -23.02 -2.59 -12.13
C TRP A 92 -23.95 -1.57 -12.79
N LEU A 93 -23.41 -0.48 -13.37
CA LEU A 93 -24.21 0.52 -14.07
C LEU A 93 -24.79 0.05 -15.42
N LEU A 94 -24.26 -1.03 -15.99
CA LEU A 94 -24.73 -1.54 -17.28
C LEU A 94 -26.09 -2.24 -17.12
N PRO A 95 -27.02 -2.13 -18.09
CA PRO A 95 -28.35 -2.75 -18.03
C PRO A 95 -28.34 -4.28 -17.86
N ALA A 96 -27.26 -4.94 -18.28
CA ALA A 96 -27.02 -6.38 -18.12
C ALA A 96 -25.95 -6.70 -17.06
N GLY A 97 -25.61 -5.72 -16.21
CA GLY A 97 -24.44 -5.65 -15.33
C GLY A 97 -24.43 -6.60 -14.13
N GLY A 98 -25.02 -7.79 -14.26
CA GLY A 98 -25.46 -8.65 -13.15
C GLY A 98 -24.45 -8.87 -12.04
N THR A 99 -23.16 -9.08 -12.37
CA THR A 99 -22.14 -9.34 -11.35
C THR A 99 -21.54 -8.08 -10.71
N GLY A 100 -21.81 -6.87 -11.21
CA GLY A 100 -21.14 -5.65 -10.69
C GLY A 100 -21.35 -5.37 -9.20
N ASP A 101 -20.53 -4.47 -8.64
CA ASP A 101 -20.62 -4.07 -7.22
C ASP A 101 -21.12 -2.62 -7.07
N PRO A 102 -22.32 -2.37 -6.51
CA PRO A 102 -22.81 -1.01 -6.25
C PRO A 102 -21.92 -0.25 -5.25
N ALA A 103 -21.21 -0.95 -4.37
CA ALA A 103 -20.28 -0.35 -3.42
C ALA A 103 -18.89 -0.08 -4.03
N GLY A 104 -18.66 -0.43 -5.30
CA GLY A 104 -17.36 -0.32 -5.95
C GLY A 104 -16.80 1.11 -5.93
N LEU A 105 -17.62 2.15 -6.13
CA LEU A 105 -17.15 3.53 -6.04
C LEU A 105 -16.62 3.86 -4.64
N TYR A 106 -17.37 3.51 -3.59
CA TYR A 106 -16.93 3.73 -2.20
C TYR A 106 -15.64 2.98 -1.87
N ARG A 107 -15.54 1.70 -2.24
CA ARG A 107 -14.33 0.88 -2.03
C ARG A 107 -13.12 1.44 -2.79
N SER A 108 -13.35 1.97 -4.00
CA SER A 108 -12.29 2.61 -4.79
C SER A 108 -11.77 3.88 -4.13
N LEU A 109 -12.64 4.70 -3.53
CA LEU A 109 -12.25 5.89 -2.79
C LEU A 109 -11.45 5.54 -1.55
N PHE A 110 -11.80 4.46 -0.84
CA PHE A 110 -11.01 3.96 0.27
C PHE A 110 -9.61 3.54 -0.18
N ALA A 111 -9.50 2.79 -1.27
CA ALA A 111 -8.21 2.40 -1.85
C ALA A 111 -7.41 3.63 -2.34
N LEU A 112 -8.08 4.65 -2.88
CA LEU A 112 -7.46 5.91 -3.29
C LEU A 112 -6.92 6.69 -2.08
N ALA A 113 -7.64 6.70 -0.95
CA ALA A 113 -7.16 7.30 0.28
C ALA A 113 -5.87 6.63 0.76
N MET A 114 -5.74 5.30 0.64
CA MET A 114 -4.49 4.58 0.94
C MET A 114 -3.33 5.07 0.07
N ILE A 115 -3.54 5.29 -1.24
CA ILE A 115 -2.55 5.89 -2.13
C ILE A 115 -2.18 7.29 -1.65
N GLY A 116 -3.17 8.10 -1.27
CA GLY A 116 -2.99 9.43 -0.71
C GLY A 116 -2.09 9.44 0.54
N PHE A 117 -2.26 8.49 1.46
CA PHE A 117 -1.38 8.33 2.63
C PHE A 117 0.07 8.01 2.26
N VAL A 118 0.27 7.13 1.28
CA VAL A 118 1.63 6.80 0.79
C VAL A 118 2.25 8.03 0.10
N ALA A 119 1.48 8.74 -0.72
CA ALA A 119 1.93 9.96 -1.40
C ALA A 119 2.29 11.06 -0.39
N ALA A 120 1.47 11.28 0.64
CA ALA A 120 1.77 12.21 1.72
C ALA A 120 3.07 11.84 2.45
N THR A 121 3.30 10.55 2.70
CA THR A 121 4.56 10.06 3.29
C THR A 121 5.76 10.35 2.39
N ALA A 122 5.60 10.29 1.06
CA ALA A 122 6.67 10.63 0.12
C ALA A 122 7.06 12.10 0.14
N LEU A 123 6.14 12.99 0.51
CA LEU A 123 6.36 14.44 0.65
C LEU A 123 7.09 14.81 1.95
N VAL A 124 7.07 13.95 2.98
CA VAL A 124 7.79 14.20 4.24
C VAL A 124 9.29 14.33 3.98
N PRO A 125 9.97 15.41 4.41
CA PRO A 125 11.40 15.61 4.19
C PRO A 125 12.25 14.45 4.69
N THR A 126 13.33 14.13 3.98
CA THR A 126 14.30 13.14 4.45
C THR A 126 15.32 13.78 5.38
N ALA A 127 15.86 13.00 6.33
CA ALA A 127 17.06 13.45 7.05
C ALA A 127 18.19 13.72 6.05
N PRO A 128 19.03 14.74 6.28
CA PRO A 128 20.22 14.93 5.47
C PRO A 128 21.10 13.68 5.58
N PRO A 129 21.81 13.29 4.50
CA PRO A 129 22.77 12.20 4.58
C PRO A 129 23.75 12.50 5.71
N ILE A 130 24.00 11.52 6.58
CA ILE A 130 25.02 11.65 7.63
C ILE A 130 26.35 11.81 6.89
N LEU A 131 26.77 13.07 6.69
CA LEU A 131 28.12 13.37 6.25
C LEU A 131 29.01 12.85 7.37
N VAL A 132 29.61 11.69 7.15
CA VAL A 132 30.71 11.20 7.98
C VAL A 132 31.77 12.28 7.89
N ARG A 133 31.79 13.19 8.87
CA ARG A 133 32.89 14.14 9.07
C ARG A 133 34.12 13.27 9.25
N ARG A 134 34.84 13.00 8.15
CA ARG A 134 36.20 12.48 8.22
C ARG A 134 36.96 13.51 9.02
N ARG A 135 37.19 13.24 10.31
CA ARG A 135 38.22 13.96 11.06
C ARG A 135 39.50 13.67 10.29
N ARG A 136 40.00 14.68 9.57
CA ARG A 136 41.35 14.61 9.05
C ARG A 136 42.27 14.50 10.29
N PRO A 137 43.20 13.54 10.31
CA PRO A 137 44.17 13.41 11.39
C PRO A 137 45.03 14.67 11.52
#